data_AF-A0AAC9V280-F1
#
_entry.id   AF-A0AAC9V280-F1
#
_cell.length_a   1.000
_cell.length_b   1.000
_cell.length_c   1.000
_cell.angle_alpha   90.00
_cell.angle_beta   90.00
_cell.angle_gamma   90.00
#
_symmetry.space_group_name_H-M   'P 1'
#
loop_
_entity.id
_entity.type
_entity.pdbx_description
1 polymer ?
#
loop_
_entity_poly.entity_id
_entity_poly.type
_entity_poly.pdbx_seq_one_letter_code
_entity_poly.pdbx_strand_id
1 'polypeptide(L)'
;MVVERVEVLERISAILDGQCINCSVKKDLAKSSKGNLSRMDRYCKSECTHGIKLQQLGEMLGCRERKQVQWDEPEEADDLAKSLTSLAGD
;
A
#
# COMPACT_ATOMS: atom_id res chain seq x y z
N MET A 1 -17.07 22.40 -11.20
CA MET A 1 -18.11 21.53 -10.61
C MET A 1 -17.50 20.91 -9.36
N VAL A 2 -18.12 21.10 -8.19
CA VAL A 2 -17.74 20.37 -6.97
C VAL A 2 -18.39 18.99 -7.11
N VAL A 3 -17.58 17.95 -7.31
CA VAL A 3 -18.09 16.58 -7.34
C VAL A 3 -18.31 16.17 -5.89
N GLU A 4 -19.53 15.77 -5.55
CA GLU A 4 -19.84 15.37 -4.19
C GLU A 4 -19.16 14.05 -3.85
N ARG A 5 -18.62 13.95 -2.62
CA ARG A 5 -17.94 12.76 -2.13
C ARG A 5 -18.79 11.49 -2.29
N VAL A 6 -20.11 11.61 -2.09
CA VAL A 6 -21.07 10.50 -2.24
C VAL A 6 -21.08 9.98 -3.67
N GLU A 7 -21.13 10.87 -4.65
CA GLU A 7 -21.15 10.50 -6.07
C GLU A 7 -19.86 9.76 -6.48
N VAL A 8 -18.70 10.19 -5.98
CA VAL A 8 -17.43 9.50 -6.22
C VAL A 8 -17.44 8.10 -5.62
N LEU A 9 -17.98 7.93 -4.41
CA LEU A 9 -18.10 6.62 -3.76
C LEU A 9 -19.07 5.70 -4.50
N GLU A 10 -20.21 6.21 -4.99
CA GLU A 10 -21.15 5.43 -5.79
C GLU A 10 -20.51 4.90 -7.08
N ARG A 11 -19.72 5.74 -7.78
CA ARG A 11 -18.97 5.33 -8.97
C ARG A 11 -17.92 4.26 -8.65
N ILE A 12 -17.22 4.39 -7.53
CA ILE A 12 -16.27 3.38 -7.05
C ILE A 12 -17.00 2.05 -6.80
N SER A 13 -18.11 2.07 -6.06
CA SER A 13 -18.89 0.87 -5.75
C SER A 13 -19.40 0.19 -7.03
N ALA A 14 -19.94 0.95 -7.98
CA ALA A 14 -20.40 0.41 -9.26
C ALA A 14 -19.30 -0.32 -10.04
N ILE A 15 -18.06 0.20 -10.03
CA ILE A 15 -16.91 -0.45 -10.66
C ILE A 15 -16.54 -1.75 -9.92
N LEU A 16 -16.52 -1.69 -8.58
CA LEU A 16 -16.16 -2.84 -7.77
C LEU A 16 -17.15 -4.00 -7.93
N ASP A 17 -18.45 -3.70 -7.85
CA ASP A 17 -19.53 -4.67 -7.94
C ASP A 17 -19.74 -5.18 -9.36
N GLY A 18 -19.54 -4.33 -10.38
CA GLY A 18 -19.73 -4.72 -11.77
C GLY A 18 -18.53 -5.46 -12.36
N GLN A 19 -17.32 -4.93 -12.18
CA GLN A 19 -16.14 -5.36 -12.92
C GLN A 19 -15.11 -6.08 -12.05
N CYS A 20 -14.90 -5.64 -10.81
CA CYS A 20 -13.84 -6.20 -9.97
C CYS A 20 -14.25 -7.46 -9.20
N ILE A 21 -15.52 -7.63 -8.84
CA ILE A 21 -16.02 -8.76 -8.03
C ILE A 21 -15.68 -10.11 -8.67
N ASN A 22 -15.77 -10.19 -10.00
CA ASN A 22 -15.55 -11.40 -10.78
C ASN A 22 -14.31 -11.32 -11.67
N CYS A 23 -13.39 -10.38 -11.40
CA CYS A 23 -12.17 -10.22 -12.21
C CYS A 23 -11.33 -11.51 -12.21
N SER A 24 -11.21 -12.14 -13.38
CA SER A 24 -10.42 -13.35 -13.59
C SER A 24 -8.94 -13.13 -13.30
N VAL A 25 -8.37 -12.03 -13.82
CA VAL A 25 -6.96 -11.67 -13.61
C VAL A 25 -6.63 -11.51 -12.13
N LYS A 26 -7.55 -10.92 -11.34
CA LYS A 26 -7.40 -10.82 -9.89
C LYS A 26 -7.31 -12.20 -9.23
N LYS A 27 -8.18 -13.13 -9.63
CA LYS A 27 -8.21 -14.52 -9.12
C LYS A 27 -6.94 -15.28 -9.52
N ASP A 28 -6.47 -15.11 -10.75
CA ASP A 28 -5.28 -15.80 -11.26
C ASP A 28 -4.00 -15.27 -10.61
N LEU A 29 -3.88 -13.94 -10.48
CA LEU A 29 -2.77 -13.33 -9.76
C LEU A 29 -2.73 -13.77 -8.30
N ALA A 30 -3.87 -13.78 -7.61
CA ALA A 30 -3.95 -14.24 -6.21
C ALA A 30 -3.50 -15.70 -6.03
N LYS A 31 -3.86 -16.59 -6.97
CA LYS A 31 -3.39 -17.98 -6.99
C LYS A 31 -1.88 -18.06 -7.24
N SER A 32 -1.39 -17.34 -8.25
CA SER A 32 0.01 -17.41 -8.68
C SER A 32 0.99 -16.84 -7.65
N SER A 33 0.59 -15.81 -6.91
CA SER A 33 1.47 -15.08 -6.00
C SER A 33 1.47 -15.63 -4.57
N LYS A 34 0.83 -16.78 -4.31
CA LYS A 34 0.69 -17.39 -2.96
C LYS A 34 0.20 -16.38 -1.91
N GLY A 35 -0.74 -15.51 -2.29
CA GLY A 35 -1.25 -14.45 -1.41
C GLY A 35 -0.40 -13.18 -1.34
N ASN A 36 0.69 -13.06 -2.09
CA ASN A 36 1.45 -11.81 -2.18
C ASN A 36 0.69 -10.80 -3.05
N LEU A 37 0.01 -9.87 -2.39
CA LEU A 37 -0.91 -8.91 -3.03
C LEU A 37 -0.18 -7.80 -3.80
N SER A 38 1.12 -7.62 -3.57
CA SER A 38 1.93 -6.56 -4.20
C SER A 38 1.89 -6.62 -5.73
N ARG A 39 1.90 -7.83 -6.31
CA ARG A 39 1.80 -8.03 -7.76
C ARG A 39 0.42 -7.69 -8.30
N MET A 40 -0.62 -8.08 -7.58
CA MET A 40 -2.00 -7.76 -7.93
C MET A 40 -2.25 -6.26 -7.84
N ASP A 41 -1.76 -5.60 -6.78
CA ASP A 41 -1.84 -4.16 -6.59
C ASP A 41 -1.13 -3.40 -7.71
N ARG A 42 0.10 -3.82 -8.07
CA ARG A 42 0.82 -3.27 -9.22
C ARG A 42 -0.01 -3.39 -10.50
N TYR A 43 -0.47 -4.59 -10.84
CA TYR A 43 -1.30 -4.81 -12.04
C TYR A 43 -2.55 -3.90 -12.05
N CYS A 44 -3.27 -3.84 -10.93
CA CYS A 44 -4.46 -2.99 -10.81
C CYS A 44 -4.15 -1.51 -11.05
N LYS A 45 -2.99 -1.03 -10.60
CA LYS A 45 -2.59 0.37 -10.74
C LYS A 45 -1.99 0.72 -12.10
N SER A 46 -1.29 -0.20 -12.76
CA SER A 46 -0.54 0.10 -13.99
C SER A 46 -1.14 -0.46 -15.27
N GLU A 47 -1.90 -1.56 -15.21
CA GLU A 47 -2.33 -2.30 -16.39
C GLU A 47 -3.86 -2.42 -16.49
N CYS A 48 -4.54 -2.58 -15.35
CA CYS A 48 -5.99 -2.71 -15.33
C CYS A 48 -6.68 -1.37 -15.59
N THR A 49 -7.44 -1.27 -16.68
CA THR A 49 -8.23 -0.07 -17.02
C THR A 49 -9.20 0.34 -15.90
N HIS A 50 -9.86 -0.62 -15.25
CA HIS A 50 -10.75 -0.36 -14.12
C HIS A 50 -9.98 0.07 -12.87
N GLY A 51 -8.82 -0.53 -12.60
CA GLY A 51 -8.01 -0.18 -11.45
C GLY A 51 -7.40 1.22 -11.56
N ILE A 52 -6.99 1.64 -12.77
CA ILE A 52 -6.57 3.02 -13.05
C ILE A 52 -7.73 4.00 -12.80
N LYS A 53 -8.95 3.68 -13.25
CA LYS A 53 -10.14 4.51 -12.97
C LYS A 53 -10.45 4.60 -11.48
N LEU A 54 -10.35 3.48 -10.76
CA LEU A 54 -10.52 3.45 -9.29
C LEU A 54 -9.49 4.33 -8.59
N GLN A 55 -8.25 4.34 -9.07
CA GLN A 55 -7.20 5.20 -8.52
C GLN A 55 -7.55 6.68 -8.73
N GLN A 56 -7.95 7.08 -9.94
CA GLN A 56 -8.37 8.44 -10.24
C GLN A 56 -9.56 8.90 -9.39
N LEU A 57 -10.58 8.04 -9.23
CA LEU A 57 -11.72 8.33 -8.36
C LEU A 57 -11.28 8.44 -6.89
N GLY A 58 -10.36 7.60 -6.43
CA GLY A 58 -9.80 7.67 -5.08
C GLY A 58 -9.04 8.98 -4.82
N GLU A 59 -8.31 9.49 -5.80
CA GLU A 59 -7.60 10.77 -5.72
C GLU A 59 -8.58 11.94 -5.54
N MET A 60 -9.75 11.88 -6.18
CA MET A 60 -10.82 12.88 -6.03
C MET A 60 -11.40 12.93 -4.60
N LEU A 61 -11.29 11.85 -3.82
CA LEU A 61 -11.76 11.82 -2.44
C LEU A 61 -10.82 12.55 -1.46
N GLY A 62 -9.60 12.88 -1.91
CA GLY A 62 -8.54 13.44 -1.08
C GLY A 62 -7.95 12.40 -0.13
N CYS A 63 -6.64 12.18 -0.21
CA CYS A 63 -5.93 11.45 0.83
C CYS A 63 -5.58 12.40 1.97
N ARG A 64 -5.84 12.01 3.22
CA ARG A 64 -5.26 12.70 4.39
C ARG A 64 -3.74 12.58 4.30
N GLU A 65 -3.01 13.67 4.56
CA GLU A 65 -1.57 13.62 4.73
C GLU A 65 -1.22 12.59 5.80
N ARG A 66 -0.26 11.71 5.48
CA ARG A 66 0.30 10.80 6.47
C ARG A 66 1.11 11.64 7.45
N LYS A 67 0.84 11.51 8.75
CA LYS A 67 1.71 12.08 9.78
C LYS A 67 3.10 11.46 9.64
N GLN A 68 4.13 12.30 9.55
CA GLN A 68 5.50 11.81 9.67
C GLN A 68 5.71 11.26 11.07
N VAL A 69 6.32 10.08 11.16
CA VAL A 69 6.75 9.47 12.42
C VAL A 69 8.21 9.88 12.61
N GLN A 70 8.51 10.61 13.68
CA GLN A 70 9.89 10.75 14.13
C GLN A 70 10.32 9.41 14.69
N TRP A 71 11.40 8.87 14.13
CA TRP A 71 12.10 7.74 14.73
C TRP A 71 13.18 8.35 15.62
N ASP A 72 13.05 8.18 16.92
CA ASP A 72 14.14 8.50 17.82
C ASP A 72 15.30 7.55 17.50
N GLU A 73 16.45 8.10 17.14
CA GLU A 73 17.66 7.30 17.00
C GLU A 73 17.97 6.67 18.36
N PRO A 74 18.23 5.36 18.43
CA PRO A 74 18.71 4.76 19.66
C PRO A 74 20.09 5.33 19.98
N GLU A 75 20.15 6.27 20.92
CA GLU A 75 21.34 6.47 21.74
C GLU A 75 21.67 5.11 22.39
N GLU A 76 22.96 4.78 22.45
CA GLU A 76 23.54 3.54 23.02
C GLU A 76 23.87 2.44 21.98
N ALA A 77 24.48 2.82 20.86
CA ALA A 77 25.36 1.93 20.10
C ALA A 77 26.80 1.87 20.69
N ASP A 78 27.04 2.47 21.85
CA ASP A 78 28.39 2.63 22.44
C ASP A 78 28.76 1.56 23.49
N ASP A 79 27.80 0.81 24.02
CA ASP A 79 28.08 -0.17 25.09
C ASP A 79 28.55 -1.54 24.56
N LEU A 80 28.15 -1.94 23.34
CA LEU A 80 28.58 -3.22 22.77
C LEU A 80 30.07 -3.20 22.36
N ALA A 81 30.60 -2.03 22.00
CA ALA A 81 32.01 -1.87 21.64
C ALA A 81 32.94 -2.02 22.85
N LYS A 82 32.51 -1.58 24.04
CA LYS A 82 33.30 -1.65 25.28
C LYS A 82 33.38 -3.06 25.86
N SER A 83 32.31 -3.86 25.76
CA SER A 83 32.34 -5.26 26.25
C SER A 83 33.25 -6.19 25.43
N LEU A 84 33.46 -5.93 24.13
CA LEU A 84 34.34 -6.74 23.29
C LEU A 84 35.83 -6.50 23.55
N THR A 85 36.21 -5.29 23.98
CA THR A 85 37.62 -4.96 24.30
C THR A 85 38.12 -5.52 25.63
N SER A 86 37.23 -5.90 26.56
CA SER A 86 37.62 -6.44 27.88
C SER A 86 37.86 -7.95 27.92
N LEU A 87 37.56 -8.69 26.85
CA LEU A 87 37.79 -10.14 26.75
C LEU A 87 39.06 -10.52 25.97
N ALA A 88 39.84 -9.53 25.50
CA ALA A 88 41.04 -9.71 24.70
C ALA A 88 42.31 -9.12 25.36
N GLY A 89 42.37 -9.11 26.69
CA GLY A 89 43.55 -8.69 27.45
C GLY A 89 43.92 -9.72 28.52
N ASP A 90 44.92 -10.55 28.19
CA ASP A 90 45.77 -11.30 29.12
C ASP A 90 46.51 -10.40 30.12
#